data_AF-A0A653WSR1-F1
#
_entry.id   AF-A0A653WSR1-F1
#
_cell.length_a   1.000
_cell.length_b   1.000
_cell.length_c   1.000
_cell.angle_alpha   90.00
_cell.angle_beta   90.00
_cell.angle_gamma   90.00
#
_symmetry.space_group_name_H-M   'P 1'
#
loop_
_entity.id
_entity.type
_entity.pdbx_description
1 polymer ?
#
loop_
_entity_poly.entity_id
_entity_poly.type
_entity_poly.pdbx_seq_one_letter_code
_entity_poly.pdbx_strand_id
1 'polypeptide(L)'
;MPNATFDDYDLTKFCRLDEIGLEATGQHLEPGRAVLACKVADPDDWCHRCGSQGTPRGTVVRRLAHEPLGWRPTTLHITVRRYWCDDCAHVWRQDTTAAAEPKAKISRRALRWALEALVMQHLTVARVAEALAVRWNTANDAVLAEGKRVLINDPARFDGVTAIGVDEHVWRHTRRGDKYVTVIIDLTPLRAGTGPARLLDMVEGRSKKAFKTWLAERDQAWRDQIEVVAMDGFTGFKTAAEEELPEATASWIPSTWSVWPGMPWTSAGGGSSNRSTATVAARTILSTKPDAPCSPGPGCSPTGSTRGSRTSLTVTTTWRSRPPGRSTSTWSPPTDSRTGRRARR
;
A
#
# COMPACT_ATOMS: atom_id res chain seq x y z
N MET A 1 23.06 17.88 29.80
CA MET A 1 23.14 17.11 28.54
C MET A 1 22.39 15.82 28.76
N PRO A 2 21.36 15.47 27.96
CA PRO A 2 20.82 14.12 28.03
C PRO A 2 21.86 13.18 27.45
N ASN A 3 22.34 12.22 28.24
CA ASN A 3 23.18 11.13 27.75
C ASN A 3 22.47 10.50 26.55
N ALA A 4 23.16 10.37 25.42
CA ALA A 4 22.68 9.52 24.33
C ALA A 4 22.69 8.09 24.87
N THR A 5 21.54 7.62 25.35
CA THR A 5 21.36 6.26 25.86
C THR A 5 21.31 5.33 24.66
N PHE A 6 22.48 4.84 24.23
CA PHE A 6 22.54 3.75 23.28
C PHE A 6 22.07 2.48 24.00
N ASP A 7 21.01 1.86 23.48
CA ASP A 7 20.57 0.54 23.94
C ASP A 7 21.52 -0.55 23.42
N ASP A 8 21.57 -1.68 24.12
CA ASP A 8 22.26 -2.88 23.65
C ASP A 8 21.69 -3.38 22.31
N TYR A 9 22.50 -4.15 21.56
CA TYR A 9 22.08 -4.73 20.29
C TYR A 9 20.91 -5.70 20.47
N ASP A 10 19.70 -5.24 20.13
CA ASP A 10 18.49 -6.06 20.17
C ASP A 10 17.96 -6.30 18.75
N LEU A 11 18.20 -7.52 18.25
CA LEU A 11 17.74 -7.93 16.93
C LEU A 11 16.20 -8.00 16.84
N THR A 12 15.52 -8.29 17.95
CA THR A 12 14.05 -8.33 18.01
C THR A 12 13.49 -6.95 17.71
N LYS A 13 13.96 -5.92 18.43
CA LYS A 13 13.54 -4.53 18.23
C LYS A 13 14.03 -3.97 16.89
N PHE A 14 15.28 -4.22 16.53
CA PHE A 14 15.85 -3.72 15.27
C PHE A 14 15.08 -4.24 14.05
N CYS A 15 14.64 -5.49 14.09
CA CYS A 15 13.81 -6.11 13.05
C CYS A 15 12.30 -5.98 13.33
N ARG A 16 11.88 -5.21 14.35
CA ARG A 16 10.48 -4.91 14.67
C ARG A 16 9.61 -6.17 14.83
N LEU A 17 10.21 -7.22 15.39
CA LEU A 17 9.58 -8.51 15.61
C LEU A 17 8.68 -8.49 16.84
N ASP A 18 9.02 -7.67 17.83
CA ASP A 18 8.23 -7.38 19.03
C ASP A 18 6.86 -6.81 18.68
N GLU A 19 6.79 -5.94 17.67
CA GLU A 19 5.52 -5.37 17.16
C GLU A 19 4.55 -6.42 16.58
N ILE A 20 5.04 -7.64 16.33
CA ILE A 20 4.24 -8.75 15.80
C ILE A 20 4.29 -10.01 16.67
N GLY A 21 4.65 -9.87 17.95
CA GLY A 21 4.60 -10.96 18.93
C GLY A 21 5.67 -12.03 18.72
N LEU A 22 6.81 -11.66 18.13
CA LEU A 22 7.92 -12.56 17.87
C LEU A 22 9.19 -12.08 18.58
N GLU A 23 10.05 -13.03 18.95
CA GLU A 23 11.37 -12.77 19.50
C GLU A 23 12.43 -13.41 18.61
N ALA A 24 13.48 -12.65 18.28
CA ALA A 24 14.62 -13.17 17.53
C ALA A 24 15.42 -14.15 18.40
N THR A 25 15.76 -15.31 17.84
CA THR A 25 16.66 -16.28 18.47
C THR A 25 17.98 -16.42 17.72
N GLY A 26 18.09 -15.83 16.53
CA GLY A 26 19.32 -15.81 15.76
C GLY A 26 19.11 -15.31 14.33
N GLN A 27 20.21 -15.17 13.60
CA GLN A 27 20.21 -14.77 12.20
C GLN A 27 21.15 -15.62 11.36
N HIS A 28 20.81 -15.80 10.09
CA HIS A 28 21.68 -16.37 9.07
C HIS A 28 21.67 -15.44 7.85
N LEU A 29 22.82 -14.84 7.57
CA LEU A 29 22.98 -13.82 6.54
C LEU A 29 23.78 -14.37 5.34
N GLU A 30 23.21 -14.26 4.16
CA GLU A 30 23.88 -14.57 2.89
C GLU A 30 23.83 -13.34 1.97
N PRO A 31 24.76 -13.17 1.01
CA PRO A 31 24.83 -11.96 0.18
C PRO A 31 23.50 -11.52 -0.43
N GLY A 32 22.66 -12.47 -0.86
CA GLY A 32 21.37 -12.21 -1.50
C GLY A 32 20.11 -12.42 -0.63
N ARG A 33 20.22 -12.86 0.63
CA ARG A 33 19.05 -13.11 1.50
C ARG A 33 19.41 -13.14 2.99
N ALA A 34 18.45 -12.84 3.84
CA ALA A 34 18.55 -12.99 5.29
C ALA A 34 17.47 -13.95 5.80
N VAL A 35 17.82 -14.75 6.80
CA VAL A 35 16.88 -15.56 7.57
C VAL A 35 16.99 -15.17 9.03
N LEU A 36 15.85 -14.83 9.64
CA LEU A 36 15.74 -14.58 11.07
C LEU A 36 15.08 -15.79 11.73
N ALA A 37 15.81 -16.47 12.61
CA ALA A 37 15.23 -17.48 13.47
C ALA A 37 14.43 -16.77 14.57
N CYS A 38 13.17 -17.15 14.72
CA CYS A 38 12.24 -16.50 15.64
C CYS A 38 11.52 -17.56 16.49
N LYS A 39 11.05 -17.16 17.67
CA LYS A 39 10.02 -17.87 18.45
C LYS A 39 8.83 -16.95 18.70
N VAL A 40 7.67 -17.52 18.99
CA VAL A 40 6.52 -16.74 19.48
C VAL A 40 6.84 -16.25 20.88
N ALA A 41 6.62 -14.96 21.13
CA ALA A 41 6.92 -14.33 22.42
C ALA A 41 5.98 -14.83 23.52
N ASP A 42 4.69 -14.95 23.20
CA ASP A 42 3.69 -15.54 24.07
C ASP A 42 3.83 -17.08 24.08
N PRO A 43 3.99 -17.72 25.26
CA PRO A 43 3.96 -19.17 25.37
C PRO A 43 2.70 -19.81 24.80
N ASP A 44 1.52 -19.19 24.95
CA ASP A 44 0.21 -19.75 24.55
C ASP A 44 0.00 -21.20 25.02
N ASP A 45 0.37 -21.48 26.26
CA ASP A 45 0.41 -22.83 26.84
C ASP A 45 -0.84 -23.21 27.64
N TRP A 46 -1.89 -22.40 27.62
CA TRP A 46 -3.17 -22.69 28.27
C TRP A 46 -4.22 -23.15 27.26
N CYS A 47 -4.94 -24.22 27.58
CA CYS A 47 -5.92 -24.81 26.68
C CYS A 47 -7.12 -23.86 26.45
N HIS A 48 -7.35 -23.46 25.19
CA HIS A 48 -8.46 -22.56 24.82
C HIS A 48 -9.87 -23.16 24.98
N ARG A 49 -9.99 -24.43 25.40
CA ARG A 49 -11.27 -25.10 25.62
C ARG A 49 -11.64 -25.27 27.09
N CYS A 50 -10.72 -25.78 27.89
CA CYS A 50 -10.98 -26.13 29.30
C CYS A 50 -10.18 -25.30 30.30
N GLY A 51 -9.20 -24.51 29.85
CA GLY A 51 -8.40 -23.68 30.74
C GLY A 51 -7.31 -24.43 31.51
N SER A 52 -7.05 -25.71 31.23
CA SER A 52 -5.92 -26.45 31.80
C SER A 52 -4.60 -26.13 31.08
N GLN A 53 -3.47 -26.24 31.78
CA GLN A 53 -2.15 -26.06 31.18
C GLN A 53 -1.82 -27.21 30.22
N GLY A 54 -1.28 -26.87 29.06
CA GLY A 54 -0.90 -27.79 28.00
C GLY A 54 0.55 -28.25 28.06
N THR A 55 0.78 -29.52 27.74
CA THR A 55 2.12 -30.10 27.64
C THR A 55 2.68 -29.91 26.21
N PRO A 56 3.91 -29.39 26.03
CA PRO A 56 4.54 -29.31 24.72
C PRO A 56 4.76 -30.72 24.13
N ARG A 57 4.28 -30.96 22.90
CA ARG A 57 4.43 -32.25 22.20
C ARG A 57 5.30 -32.19 20.95
N GLY A 58 5.61 -30.98 20.48
CA GLY A 58 6.44 -30.81 19.30
C GLY A 58 6.49 -29.39 18.82
N THR A 59 7.09 -29.20 17.65
CA THR A 59 7.31 -27.89 17.07
C THR A 59 7.23 -27.97 15.56
N VAL A 60 6.77 -26.90 14.92
CA VAL A 60 6.85 -26.72 13.48
C VAL A 60 7.43 -25.35 13.14
N VAL A 61 8.07 -25.27 11.98
CA VAL A 61 8.58 -23.99 11.47
C VAL A 61 7.57 -23.37 10.52
N ARG A 62 7.10 -22.16 10.85
CA ARG A 62 6.32 -21.31 9.94
C ARG A 62 7.25 -20.31 9.27
N ARG A 63 7.24 -20.26 7.94
CA ARG A 63 8.05 -19.33 7.15
C ARG A 63 7.21 -18.15 6.65
N LEU A 64 7.67 -16.92 6.88
CA LEU A 64 7.03 -15.69 6.41
C LEU A 64 8.04 -14.77 5.74
N ALA A 65 7.66 -14.13 4.63
CA ALA A 65 8.39 -12.99 4.09
C ALA A 65 8.26 -11.80 5.05
N HIS A 66 9.38 -11.12 5.27
CA HIS A 66 9.49 -9.97 6.14
C HIS A 66 9.93 -8.71 5.38
N GLU A 67 9.81 -7.55 6.02
CA GLU A 67 10.34 -6.32 5.43
C GLU A 67 11.85 -6.47 5.18
N PRO A 68 12.34 -5.99 4.02
CA PRO A 68 13.72 -6.21 3.62
C PRO A 68 14.68 -5.33 4.44
N LEU A 69 15.69 -5.95 5.03
CA LEU A 69 16.73 -5.24 5.76
C LEU A 69 17.86 -4.85 4.79
N GLY A 70 18.00 -3.54 4.51
CA GLY A 70 18.99 -3.05 3.54
C GLY A 70 18.77 -3.59 2.12
N TRP A 71 17.50 -3.69 1.69
CA TRP A 71 17.09 -4.30 0.41
C TRP A 71 17.37 -5.79 0.25
N ARG A 72 17.84 -6.45 1.32
CA ARG A 72 18.02 -7.90 1.34
C ARG A 72 16.68 -8.58 1.65
N PRO A 73 16.18 -9.45 0.76
CA PRO A 73 14.99 -10.22 1.07
C PRO A 73 15.16 -11.01 2.35
N THR A 74 14.22 -10.84 3.28
CA THR A 74 14.32 -11.36 4.65
C THR A 74 13.17 -12.33 4.90
N THR A 75 13.49 -13.53 5.40
CA THR A 75 12.50 -14.57 5.75
C THR A 75 12.54 -14.85 7.25
N LEU A 76 11.38 -14.84 7.90
CA LEU A 76 11.24 -15.30 9.27
C LEU A 76 11.08 -16.82 9.28
N HIS A 77 11.90 -17.50 10.09
CA HIS A 77 11.72 -18.90 10.46
C HIS A 77 11.18 -18.95 11.89
N ILE A 78 9.84 -18.97 12.00
CA ILE A 78 9.15 -18.93 13.28
C ILE A 78 8.98 -20.35 13.81
N THR A 79 9.59 -20.61 14.96
CA THR A 79 9.44 -21.83 15.72
C THR A 79 8.12 -21.78 16.47
N VAL A 80 7.14 -22.59 16.05
CA VAL A 80 5.78 -22.63 16.60
C VAL A 80 5.59 -23.94 17.35
N ARG A 81 5.40 -23.87 18.67
CA ARG A 81 5.15 -25.04 19.52
C ARG A 81 3.75 -25.62 19.27
N ARG A 82 3.64 -26.92 19.49
CA ARG A 82 2.38 -27.69 19.51
C ARG A 82 2.14 -28.17 20.93
N TYR A 83 0.96 -27.90 21.44
CA TYR A 83 0.53 -28.31 22.78
C TYR A 83 -0.53 -29.39 22.71
N TRP A 84 -0.59 -30.18 23.78
CA TRP A 84 -1.61 -31.17 24.06
C TRP A 84 -2.16 -30.92 25.46
N CYS A 85 -3.47 -30.88 25.60
CA CYS A 85 -4.13 -30.82 26.90
C CYS A 85 -4.38 -32.25 27.40
N ASP A 86 -3.81 -32.59 28.55
CA ASP A 86 -3.99 -33.92 29.14
C ASP A 86 -5.43 -34.15 29.66
N ASP A 87 -6.14 -33.09 30.07
CA ASP A 87 -7.52 -33.21 30.60
C ASP A 87 -8.62 -33.39 29.54
N CYS A 88 -8.54 -32.68 28.41
CA CYS A 88 -9.59 -32.70 27.38
C CYS A 88 -9.11 -33.20 26.00
N ALA A 89 -7.87 -33.70 25.92
CA ALA A 89 -7.24 -34.19 24.69
C ALA A 89 -7.17 -33.17 23.53
N HIS A 90 -7.34 -31.88 23.80
CA HIS A 90 -7.27 -30.84 22.78
C HIS A 90 -5.82 -30.58 22.35
N VAL A 91 -5.63 -30.37 21.04
CA VAL A 91 -4.32 -30.06 20.44
C VAL A 91 -4.39 -28.73 19.73
N TRP A 92 -3.43 -27.86 20.05
CA TRP A 92 -3.31 -26.57 19.40
C TRP A 92 -1.84 -26.23 19.09
N ARG A 93 -1.67 -25.17 18.31
CA ARG A 93 -0.38 -24.55 18.03
C ARG A 93 -0.39 -23.18 18.66
N GLN A 94 0.78 -22.70 19.07
CA GLN A 94 0.94 -21.31 19.46
C GLN A 94 0.32 -20.38 18.43
N ASP A 95 -0.44 -19.40 18.92
CA ASP A 95 -1.00 -18.37 18.08
C ASP A 95 0.11 -17.54 17.41
N THR A 96 -0.04 -17.34 16.10
CA THR A 96 0.86 -16.50 15.29
C THR A 96 0.08 -15.44 14.52
N THR A 97 -1.17 -15.17 14.92
CA THR A 97 -2.07 -14.24 14.24
C THR A 97 -1.58 -12.79 14.32
N ALA A 98 -0.86 -12.42 15.39
CA ALA A 98 -0.14 -11.15 15.47
C ALA A 98 0.90 -11.00 14.33
N ALA A 99 1.63 -12.08 14.01
CA ALA A 99 2.62 -12.10 12.93
C ALA A 99 2.01 -12.17 11.53
N ALA A 100 1.01 -13.02 11.32
CA ALA A 100 0.30 -13.15 10.05
C ALA A 100 -0.97 -13.99 10.18
N GLU A 101 -2.00 -13.60 9.42
CA GLU A 101 -3.25 -14.37 9.24
C GLU A 101 -3.00 -15.85 8.90
N PRO A 102 -3.92 -16.77 9.22
CA PRO A 102 -3.80 -18.17 8.84
C PRO A 102 -3.48 -18.34 7.34
N LYS A 103 -2.51 -19.22 7.03
CA LYS A 103 -2.02 -19.52 5.67
C LYS A 103 -1.29 -18.38 4.94
N ALA A 104 -1.31 -17.14 5.45
CA ALA A 104 -0.58 -16.04 4.87
C ALA A 104 0.94 -16.30 4.85
N LYS A 105 1.59 -15.80 3.80
CA LYS A 105 3.02 -15.98 3.51
C LYS A 105 3.85 -14.73 3.76
N ILE A 106 3.20 -13.59 4.02
CA ILE A 106 3.81 -12.29 4.24
C ILE A 106 3.43 -11.87 5.66
N SER A 107 4.41 -11.42 6.46
CA SER A 107 4.16 -10.90 7.80
C SER A 107 3.38 -9.58 7.76
N ARG A 108 2.65 -9.23 8.83
CA ARG A 108 1.93 -7.96 8.91
C ARG A 108 2.86 -6.75 8.75
N ARG A 109 4.07 -6.82 9.32
CA ARG A 109 5.14 -5.82 9.11
C ARG A 109 5.50 -5.65 7.63
N ALA A 110 5.71 -6.75 6.92
CA ALA A 110 6.01 -6.71 5.49
C ALA A 110 4.85 -6.18 4.64
N LEU A 111 3.59 -6.41 5.04
CA LEU A 111 2.43 -5.81 4.37
C LEU A 111 2.40 -4.29 4.56
N ARG A 112 2.64 -3.80 5.78
CA ARG A 112 2.77 -2.36 6.04
C ARG A 112 3.88 -1.76 5.19
N TRP A 113 5.08 -2.34 5.24
CA TRP A 113 6.21 -1.90 4.42
C TRP A 113 5.86 -1.86 2.93
N ALA A 114 5.19 -2.90 2.41
CA ALA A 114 4.81 -2.97 1.00
C ALA A 114 3.84 -1.85 0.60
N LEU A 115 2.87 -1.53 1.45
CA LEU A 115 1.97 -0.40 1.24
C LEU A 115 2.71 0.93 1.24
N GLU A 116 3.56 1.16 2.23
CA GLU A 116 4.38 2.37 2.32
C GLU A 116 5.27 2.54 1.09
N ALA A 117 5.89 1.44 0.63
CA ALA A 117 6.77 1.45 -0.52
C ALA A 117 6.02 1.73 -1.84
N LEU A 118 4.76 1.31 -1.96
CA LEU A 118 3.91 1.61 -3.11
C LEU A 118 3.36 3.05 -3.08
N VAL A 119 2.78 3.44 -1.94
CA VAL A 119 2.02 4.69 -1.83
C VAL A 119 2.95 5.89 -1.65
N MET A 120 3.96 5.77 -0.79
CA MET A 120 4.86 6.89 -0.45
C MET A 120 6.14 6.88 -1.28
N GLN A 121 6.69 5.70 -1.60
CA GLN A 121 7.94 5.59 -2.35
C GLN A 121 7.74 5.30 -3.85
N HIS A 122 6.50 5.12 -4.28
CA HIS A 122 6.13 4.89 -5.69
C HIS A 122 6.84 3.70 -6.35
N LEU A 123 7.18 2.67 -5.56
CA LEU A 123 7.70 1.42 -6.11
C LEU A 123 6.62 0.72 -6.94
N THR A 124 7.05 -0.05 -7.93
CA THR A 124 6.12 -0.96 -8.63
C THR A 124 5.86 -2.20 -7.78
N VAL A 125 4.71 -2.86 -7.99
CA VAL A 125 4.41 -4.17 -7.36
C VAL A 125 5.48 -5.22 -7.71
N ALA A 126 6.10 -5.12 -8.89
CA ALA A 126 7.21 -5.99 -9.26
C ALA A 126 8.44 -5.79 -8.36
N ARG A 127 8.76 -4.53 -8.04
CA ARG A 127 9.88 -4.21 -7.14
C ARG A 127 9.59 -4.62 -5.70
N VAL A 128 8.33 -4.48 -5.24
CA VAL A 128 7.89 -5.00 -3.95
C VAL A 128 8.02 -6.53 -3.88
N ALA A 129 7.56 -7.24 -4.91
CA ALA A 129 7.65 -8.70 -4.96
C ALA A 129 9.10 -9.20 -4.93
N GLU A 130 10.00 -8.52 -5.66
CA GLU A 130 11.44 -8.79 -5.64
C GLU A 130 12.03 -8.58 -4.24
N ALA A 131 11.74 -7.45 -3.60
CA ALA A 131 12.26 -7.11 -2.29
C ALA A 131 11.79 -8.06 -1.18
N LEU A 132 10.55 -8.56 -1.28
CA LEU A 132 9.99 -9.54 -0.36
C LEU A 132 10.33 -11.00 -0.74
N ALA A 133 11.00 -11.24 -1.87
CA ALA A 133 11.23 -12.56 -2.46
C ALA A 133 9.97 -13.43 -2.58
N VAL A 134 8.86 -12.83 -2.99
CA VAL A 134 7.59 -13.53 -3.25
C VAL A 134 7.20 -13.46 -4.73
N ARG A 135 6.24 -14.29 -5.14
CA ARG A 135 5.67 -14.19 -6.49
C ARG A 135 4.92 -12.87 -6.63
N TRP A 136 4.95 -12.30 -7.84
CA TRP A 136 4.25 -11.05 -8.16
C TRP A 136 2.77 -11.08 -7.74
N ASN A 137 2.02 -12.15 -8.09
CA ASN A 137 0.60 -12.28 -7.72
C ASN A 137 0.42 -12.26 -6.20
N THR A 138 1.31 -12.93 -5.45
CA THR A 138 1.24 -12.96 -3.98
C THR A 138 1.43 -11.58 -3.38
N ALA A 139 2.38 -10.79 -3.89
CA ALA A 139 2.54 -9.40 -3.46
C ALA A 139 1.32 -8.55 -3.84
N ASN A 140 0.88 -8.64 -5.11
CA ASN A 140 -0.24 -7.87 -5.64
C ASN A 140 -1.52 -8.09 -4.81
N ASP A 141 -1.91 -9.35 -4.61
CA ASP A 141 -3.16 -9.69 -3.95
C ASP A 141 -3.13 -9.28 -2.47
N ALA A 142 -2.00 -9.50 -1.80
CA ALA A 142 -1.84 -9.16 -0.39
C ALA A 142 -1.83 -7.65 -0.14
N VAL A 143 -1.13 -6.89 -1.00
CA VAL A 143 -1.10 -5.43 -0.94
C VAL A 143 -2.48 -4.85 -1.23
N LEU A 144 -3.19 -5.33 -2.25
CA LEU A 144 -4.53 -4.82 -2.56
C LEU A 144 -5.51 -5.11 -1.42
N ALA A 145 -5.44 -6.31 -0.81
CA ALA A 145 -6.25 -6.66 0.34
C ALA A 145 -5.94 -5.76 1.55
N GLU A 146 -4.66 -5.54 1.87
CA GLU A 146 -4.26 -4.70 2.99
C GLU A 146 -4.60 -3.21 2.73
N GLY A 147 -4.39 -2.73 1.51
CA GLY A 147 -4.75 -1.38 1.10
C GLY A 147 -6.25 -1.13 1.25
N LYS A 148 -7.09 -2.08 0.84
CA LYS A 148 -8.54 -2.02 1.11
C LYS A 148 -8.82 -1.98 2.61
N ARG A 149 -8.21 -2.89 3.37
CA ARG A 149 -8.44 -2.99 4.82
C ARG A 149 -8.10 -1.69 5.57
N VAL A 150 -6.97 -1.06 5.25
CA VAL A 150 -6.42 0.09 5.98
C VAL A 150 -6.93 1.42 5.45
N LEU A 151 -7.09 1.56 4.12
CA LEU A 151 -7.37 2.86 3.50
C LEU A 151 -8.84 3.04 3.12
N ILE A 152 -9.59 1.94 2.89
CA ILE A 152 -10.92 1.99 2.27
C ILE A 152 -12.00 1.30 3.12
N ASN A 153 -11.67 0.39 4.03
CA ASN A 153 -12.69 -0.37 4.77
C ASN A 153 -13.00 0.22 6.14
N ASP A 154 -12.24 1.21 6.61
CA ASP A 154 -12.52 1.89 7.87
C ASP A 154 -13.74 2.79 7.72
N PRO A 155 -14.88 2.51 8.40
CA PRO A 155 -16.07 3.35 8.33
C PRO A 155 -15.83 4.74 8.94
N ALA A 156 -14.93 4.86 9.92
CA ALA A 156 -14.62 6.12 10.59
C ALA A 156 -13.97 7.15 9.64
N ARG A 157 -13.59 6.74 8.42
CA ARG A 157 -13.12 7.68 7.38
C ARG A 157 -14.17 8.74 7.01
N PHE A 158 -15.44 8.48 7.29
CA PHE A 158 -16.57 9.37 7.04
C PHE A 158 -16.88 10.32 8.20
N ASP A 159 -16.26 10.12 9.36
CA ASP A 159 -16.57 10.88 10.57
C ASP A 159 -16.20 12.36 10.39
N GLY A 160 -17.14 13.23 10.73
CA GLY A 160 -16.96 14.69 10.69
C GLY A 160 -16.82 15.29 9.30
N VAL A 161 -17.13 14.56 8.23
CA VAL A 161 -17.11 15.10 6.86
C VAL A 161 -18.31 16.04 6.67
N THR A 162 -18.06 17.31 6.37
CA THR A 162 -19.10 18.31 6.01
C THR A 162 -18.89 18.94 4.64
N ALA A 163 -17.70 18.80 4.04
CA ALA A 163 -17.41 19.27 2.69
C ALA A 163 -16.70 18.19 1.88
N ILE A 164 -17.26 17.81 0.72
CA ILE A 164 -16.67 16.81 -0.16
C ILE A 164 -16.26 17.42 -1.50
N GLY A 165 -15.17 16.91 -2.07
CA GLY A 165 -14.73 17.14 -3.43
C GLY A 165 -14.97 15.90 -4.27
N VAL A 166 -15.48 16.07 -5.50
CA VAL A 166 -15.60 14.99 -6.49
C VAL A 166 -14.89 15.38 -7.78
N ASP A 167 -14.01 14.49 -8.24
CA ASP A 167 -13.23 14.68 -9.46
C ASP A 167 -13.19 13.39 -10.29
N GLU A 168 -12.83 13.53 -11.56
CA GLU A 168 -12.66 12.42 -12.49
C GLU A 168 -11.19 12.21 -12.81
N HIS A 169 -10.69 11.00 -12.48
CA HIS A 169 -9.36 10.60 -12.88
C HIS A 169 -9.41 9.62 -14.05
N VAL A 170 -8.77 10.01 -15.16
CA VAL A 170 -8.57 9.12 -16.30
C VAL A 170 -7.25 8.39 -16.15
N TRP A 171 -7.33 7.07 -16.07
CA TRP A 171 -6.17 6.20 -16.07
C TRP A 171 -6.14 5.29 -17.30
N ARG A 172 -4.95 5.11 -17.84
CA ARG A 172 -4.72 4.29 -19.02
C ARG A 172 -3.47 3.43 -18.83
N HIS A 173 -3.66 2.12 -18.74
CA HIS A 173 -2.54 1.16 -18.64
C HIS A 173 -2.05 0.66 -20.01
N THR A 174 -2.87 0.74 -21.06
CA THR A 174 -2.49 0.30 -22.43
C THR A 174 -2.81 1.36 -23.47
N ARG A 175 -2.38 1.18 -24.73
CA ARG A 175 -2.57 2.22 -25.78
C ARG A 175 -4.04 2.56 -26.06
N ARG A 176 -5.00 1.71 -25.67
CA ARG A 176 -6.45 1.90 -25.82
C ARG A 176 -7.17 1.57 -24.51
N GLY A 177 -8.40 2.07 -24.37
CA GLY A 177 -9.28 1.76 -23.23
C GLY A 177 -9.03 2.66 -22.04
N ASP A 178 -9.49 3.91 -22.14
CA ASP A 178 -9.52 4.82 -20.99
C ASP A 178 -10.38 4.21 -19.89
N LYS A 179 -9.81 4.14 -18.70
CA LYS A 179 -10.53 3.81 -17.48
C LYS A 179 -10.73 5.08 -16.71
N TYR A 180 -11.96 5.27 -16.27
CA TYR A 180 -12.34 6.43 -15.48
C TYR A 180 -12.57 5.98 -14.05
N VAL A 181 -12.14 6.80 -13.12
CA VAL A 181 -12.38 6.63 -11.70
C VAL A 181 -12.94 7.93 -11.16
N THR A 182 -14.05 7.86 -10.45
CA THR A 182 -14.59 8.98 -9.68
C THR A 182 -13.85 9.03 -8.35
N VAL A 183 -13.10 10.10 -8.11
CA VAL A 183 -12.33 10.32 -6.89
C VAL A 183 -13.15 11.19 -5.96
N ILE A 184 -13.31 10.75 -4.72
CA ILE A 184 -14.11 11.44 -3.71
C ILE A 184 -13.20 11.75 -2.53
N ILE A 185 -13.13 13.02 -2.18
CA ILE A 185 -12.17 13.58 -1.24
C ILE A 185 -12.94 14.35 -0.17
N ASP A 186 -12.53 14.23 1.09
CA ASP A 186 -12.99 15.13 2.13
C ASP A 186 -12.14 16.40 2.14
N LEU A 187 -12.82 17.52 1.96
CA LEU A 187 -12.28 18.87 1.97
C LEU A 187 -12.49 19.58 3.31
N THR A 188 -13.14 18.95 4.28
CA THR A 188 -13.46 19.53 5.59
C THR A 188 -12.22 20.04 6.32
N PRO A 189 -11.10 19.28 6.44
CA PRO A 189 -9.90 19.79 7.12
C PRO A 189 -9.28 20.98 6.40
N LEU A 190 -9.35 21.00 5.07
CA LEU A 190 -8.84 22.09 4.25
C LEU A 190 -9.71 23.35 4.44
N ARG A 191 -11.04 23.20 4.43
CA ARG A 191 -12.01 24.29 4.66
C ARG A 191 -11.88 24.87 6.07
N ALA A 192 -11.64 24.03 7.06
CA ALA A 192 -11.46 24.42 8.46
C ALA A 192 -10.04 24.92 8.79
N GLY A 193 -9.08 24.78 7.86
CA GLY A 193 -7.67 25.12 8.12
C GLY A 193 -6.99 24.21 9.14
N THR A 194 -7.52 23.01 9.39
CA THR A 194 -7.02 22.06 10.40
C THR A 194 -6.10 21.00 9.82
N GLY A 195 -6.04 20.85 8.49
CA GLY A 195 -5.17 19.88 7.84
C GLY A 195 -5.36 19.76 6.33
N PRO A 196 -4.67 18.80 5.70
CA PRO A 196 -4.82 18.52 4.27
C PRO A 196 -6.15 17.82 3.97
N ALA A 197 -6.56 17.87 2.71
CA ALA A 197 -7.66 17.05 2.22
C ALA A 197 -7.33 15.54 2.35
N ARG A 198 -8.34 14.71 2.62
CA ARG A 198 -8.19 13.25 2.79
C ARG A 198 -9.02 12.49 1.78
N LEU A 199 -8.49 11.39 1.25
CA LEU A 199 -9.23 10.54 0.31
C LEU A 199 -10.36 9.80 1.04
N LEU A 200 -11.59 9.87 0.52
CA LEU A 200 -12.71 9.08 1.01
C LEU A 200 -12.91 7.81 0.19
N ASP A 201 -12.83 7.93 -1.14
CA ASP A 201 -13.02 6.79 -2.02
C ASP A 201 -12.50 7.00 -3.46
N MET A 202 -12.34 5.89 -4.17
CA MET A 202 -12.03 5.82 -5.60
C MET A 202 -12.95 4.80 -6.27
N VAL A 203 -14.01 5.26 -6.90
CA VAL A 203 -15.07 4.42 -7.48
C VAL A 203 -14.85 4.25 -8.97
N GLU A 204 -14.90 3.00 -9.47
CA GLU A 204 -14.76 2.75 -10.90
C GLU A 204 -15.94 3.34 -11.70
N GLY A 205 -15.61 4.03 -12.79
CA GLY A 205 -16.56 4.59 -13.73
C GLY A 205 -16.55 6.12 -13.76
N ARG A 206 -16.99 6.63 -14.91
CA ARG A 206 -17.35 8.03 -15.15
C ARG A 206 -18.85 8.07 -15.31
N SER A 207 -19.57 8.51 -14.28
CA SER A 207 -20.99 8.81 -14.46
C SER A 207 -21.60 9.47 -13.24
N LYS A 208 -22.66 10.24 -13.49
CA LYS A 208 -23.72 10.54 -12.50
C LYS A 208 -24.07 9.30 -11.68
N LYS A 209 -24.24 8.14 -12.34
CA LYS A 209 -24.62 6.88 -11.69
C LYS A 209 -23.61 6.43 -10.64
N ALA A 210 -22.30 6.46 -10.94
CA ALA A 210 -21.27 6.02 -10.00
C ALA A 210 -21.30 6.87 -8.72
N PHE A 211 -21.30 8.20 -8.88
CA PHE A 211 -21.36 9.10 -7.72
C PHE A 211 -22.69 9.02 -6.97
N LYS A 212 -23.82 8.97 -7.69
CA LYS A 212 -25.15 8.81 -7.11
C LYS A 212 -25.27 7.52 -6.31
N THR A 213 -24.85 6.38 -6.87
CA THR A 213 -24.87 5.10 -6.17
C THR A 213 -23.98 5.14 -4.93
N TRP A 214 -22.79 5.73 -5.03
CA TRP A 214 -21.90 5.87 -3.89
C TRP A 214 -22.52 6.71 -2.76
N LEU A 215 -23.21 7.81 -3.09
CA LEU A 215 -23.93 8.63 -2.12
C LEU A 215 -25.10 7.86 -1.49
N ALA A 216 -25.92 7.20 -2.30
CA ALA A 216 -27.09 6.45 -1.84
C ALA A 216 -26.73 5.28 -0.88
N GLU A 217 -25.52 4.74 -0.98
CA GLU A 217 -24.99 3.72 -0.06
C GLU A 217 -24.48 4.32 1.27
N ARG A 218 -24.60 5.63 1.50
CA ARG A 218 -24.26 6.28 2.78
C ARG A 218 -25.49 6.48 3.64
N ASP A 219 -25.28 6.41 4.95
CA ASP A 219 -26.31 6.67 5.95
C ASP A 219 -26.94 8.04 5.74
N GLN A 220 -28.26 8.14 5.91
CA GLN A 220 -28.99 9.39 5.70
C GLN A 220 -28.46 10.51 6.59
N ALA A 221 -28.20 10.23 7.87
CA ALA A 221 -27.65 11.21 8.81
C ALA A 221 -26.27 11.75 8.36
N TRP A 222 -25.44 10.92 7.72
CA TRP A 222 -24.18 11.37 7.15
C TRP A 222 -24.41 12.27 5.93
N ARG A 223 -25.36 11.92 5.06
CA ARG A 223 -25.70 12.75 3.89
C ARG A 223 -26.24 14.11 4.29
N ASP A 224 -27.08 14.16 5.32
CA ASP A 224 -27.71 15.39 5.79
C ASP A 224 -26.70 16.39 6.40
N GLN A 225 -25.52 15.93 6.81
CA GLN A 225 -24.48 16.80 7.36
C GLN A 225 -23.56 17.42 6.28
N ILE A 226 -23.67 16.96 5.03
CA ILE A 226 -22.86 17.50 3.93
C ILE A 226 -23.39 18.87 3.54
N GLU A 227 -22.56 19.88 3.73
CA GLU A 227 -22.89 21.29 3.44
C GLU A 227 -22.44 21.69 2.03
N VAL A 228 -21.33 21.13 1.55
CA VAL A 228 -20.67 21.58 0.32
C VAL A 228 -20.22 20.39 -0.51
N VAL A 229 -20.53 20.43 -1.80
CA VAL A 229 -19.97 19.53 -2.81
C VAL A 229 -19.19 20.35 -3.82
N ALA A 230 -17.87 20.26 -3.77
CA ALA A 230 -16.99 20.89 -4.74
C ALA A 230 -16.75 19.93 -5.92
N MET A 231 -16.99 20.38 -7.14
CA MET A 231 -16.97 19.51 -8.32
C MET A 231 -16.42 20.22 -9.55
N ASP A 232 -15.80 19.46 -10.45
CA ASP A 232 -15.48 19.93 -11.81
C ASP A 232 -16.77 20.11 -12.64
N GLY A 233 -16.69 20.76 -13.80
CA GLY A 233 -17.81 21.16 -14.66
C GLY A 233 -18.62 20.01 -15.29
N PHE A 234 -18.42 18.78 -14.83
CA PHE A 234 -19.23 17.64 -15.24
C PHE A 234 -20.63 17.72 -14.62
N THR A 235 -21.61 18.06 -15.45
CA THR A 235 -23.01 18.24 -15.04
C THR A 235 -23.62 17.02 -14.34
N GLY A 236 -23.11 15.82 -14.61
CA GLY A 236 -23.58 14.60 -13.95
C GLY A 236 -23.30 14.58 -12.45
N PHE A 237 -22.24 15.21 -11.97
CA PHE A 237 -21.98 15.32 -10.53
C PHE A 237 -22.93 16.30 -9.85
N LYS A 238 -23.23 17.43 -10.52
CA LYS A 238 -24.21 18.40 -10.01
C LYS A 238 -25.56 17.77 -9.82
N THR A 239 -26.07 17.06 -10.83
CA THR A 239 -27.38 16.40 -10.72
C THR A 239 -27.39 15.29 -9.68
N ALA A 240 -26.30 14.54 -9.52
CA ALA A 240 -26.21 13.53 -8.45
C ALA A 240 -26.21 14.17 -7.05
N ALA A 241 -25.48 15.27 -6.88
CA ALA A 241 -25.45 16.01 -5.61
C ALA A 241 -26.83 16.60 -5.28
N GLU A 242 -27.49 17.26 -6.22
CA GLU A 242 -28.84 17.83 -6.01
C GLU A 242 -29.89 16.76 -5.69
N GLU A 243 -29.75 15.54 -6.25
CA GLU A 243 -30.69 14.44 -6.00
C GLU A 243 -30.46 13.75 -4.64
N GLU A 244 -29.21 13.57 -4.21
CA GLU A 244 -28.88 12.77 -3.02
C GLU A 244 -28.53 13.62 -1.78
N LEU A 245 -28.18 14.89 -1.99
CA LEU A 245 -27.74 15.88 -0.99
C LEU A 245 -28.48 17.23 -1.22
N PRO A 246 -29.81 17.29 -1.08
CA PRO A 246 -30.61 18.45 -1.50
C PRO A 246 -30.28 19.74 -0.74
N GLU A 247 -29.79 19.63 0.51
CA GLU A 247 -29.41 20.78 1.34
C GLU A 247 -27.96 21.24 1.09
N ALA A 248 -27.16 20.46 0.35
CA ALA A 248 -25.77 20.77 0.09
C ALA A 248 -25.62 21.79 -1.05
N THR A 249 -24.71 22.75 -0.88
CA THR A 249 -24.34 23.68 -1.95
C THR A 249 -23.36 23.01 -2.91
N ALA A 250 -23.78 22.80 -4.16
CA ALA A 250 -22.90 22.38 -5.24
C ALA A 250 -22.10 23.59 -5.76
N SER A 251 -20.78 23.59 -5.54
CA SER A 251 -19.88 24.64 -6.00
C SER A 251 -18.99 24.12 -7.13
N TRP A 252 -18.91 24.89 -8.21
CA TRP A 252 -17.98 24.61 -9.30
C TRP A 252 -16.56 24.99 -8.89
N ILE A 253 -15.58 24.14 -9.22
CA ILE A 253 -14.15 24.48 -9.13
C ILE A 253 -13.61 24.85 -10.52
N PRO A 254 -13.37 26.14 -10.83
CA PRO A 254 -12.51 26.56 -11.93
C PRO A 254 -11.16 25.87 -11.92
N SER A 255 -10.74 25.40 -13.09
CA SER A 255 -9.45 24.75 -13.34
C SER A 255 -8.21 25.61 -13.02
N THR A 256 -8.40 26.88 -12.65
CA THR A 256 -7.36 27.85 -12.29
C THR A 256 -7.15 28.05 -10.78
N TRP A 257 -7.90 27.36 -9.91
CA TRP A 257 -7.85 27.55 -8.44
C TRP A 257 -6.61 27.02 -7.70
N SER A 258 -5.51 26.77 -8.40
CA SER A 258 -4.22 26.39 -7.79
C SER A 258 -3.53 27.50 -6.98
N VAL A 259 -4.11 28.70 -6.88
CA VAL A 259 -3.49 29.84 -6.18
C VAL A 259 -4.57 30.66 -5.48
N TRP A 260 -4.34 30.97 -4.20
CA TRP A 260 -5.02 31.95 -3.30
C TRP A 260 -5.96 31.38 -2.20
N PRO A 261 -5.55 31.46 -0.92
CA PRO A 261 -6.44 31.31 0.24
C PRO A 261 -7.36 32.52 0.40
N GLY A 262 -8.65 32.31 0.67
CA GLY A 262 -9.53 33.33 1.27
C GLY A 262 -10.75 33.81 0.48
N MET A 263 -11.19 33.14 -0.59
CA MET A 263 -12.43 33.53 -1.28
C MET A 263 -13.68 32.88 -0.68
N PRO A 264 -14.80 33.63 -0.50
CA PRO A 264 -16.07 33.06 -0.08
C PRO A 264 -16.73 32.26 -1.22
N TRP A 265 -17.35 31.14 -0.85
CA TRP A 265 -18.11 30.27 -1.73
C TRP A 265 -19.35 31.02 -2.23
N THR A 266 -19.37 31.49 -3.48
CA THR A 266 -20.56 32.06 -4.08
C THR A 266 -21.37 30.97 -4.76
N SER A 267 -22.65 30.85 -4.40
CA SER A 267 -23.62 29.98 -5.07
C SER A 267 -23.74 30.35 -6.55
N ALA A 268 -23.63 29.36 -7.43
CA ALA A 268 -23.73 29.58 -8.87
C ALA A 268 -25.21 29.77 -9.28
N GLY A 269 -25.59 31.03 -9.50
CA GLY A 269 -26.79 31.38 -10.25
C GLY A 269 -26.72 30.89 -11.71
N GLY A 270 -27.86 30.46 -12.23
CA GLY A 270 -27.99 29.83 -13.54
C GLY A 270 -27.38 30.64 -14.68
N GLY A 271 -26.42 30.04 -15.39
CA GLY A 271 -25.79 30.60 -16.57
C GLY A 271 -25.58 29.51 -17.62
N SER A 272 -26.12 29.79 -18.81
CA SER A 272 -26.24 28.93 -20.00
C SER A 272 -24.93 28.28 -20.48
N SER A 273 -25.11 27.11 -21.11
CA SER A 273 -24.14 26.24 -21.75
C SER A 273 -23.16 26.94 -22.69
N ASN A 274 -21.87 26.55 -22.62
CA ASN A 274 -21.16 26.23 -23.85
C ASN A 274 -20.04 25.20 -23.65
N ARG A 275 -20.02 24.28 -24.61
CA ARG A 275 -19.15 23.10 -24.71
C ARG A 275 -17.73 23.55 -25.06
N SER A 276 -16.72 23.10 -24.32
CA SER A 276 -15.33 23.06 -24.79
C SER A 276 -14.57 21.96 -24.05
N THR A 277 -14.29 20.87 -24.77
CA THR A 277 -13.32 19.84 -24.41
C THR A 277 -11.92 20.46 -24.31
N ALA A 278 -11.30 20.42 -23.14
CA ALA A 278 -9.87 20.62 -22.98
C ALA A 278 -9.33 19.70 -21.88
N THR A 279 -8.55 18.72 -22.32
CA THR A 279 -7.67 17.86 -21.52
C THR A 279 -6.51 18.70 -20.96
N VAL A 280 -5.96 18.25 -19.83
CA VAL A 280 -4.64 18.57 -19.20
C VAL A 280 -4.73 19.45 -17.94
N ALA A 281 -4.50 18.87 -16.77
CA ALA A 281 -3.32 19.11 -15.91
C ALA A 281 -3.53 18.57 -14.47
N ALA A 282 -3.17 17.32 -14.20
CA ALA A 282 -2.87 16.87 -12.84
C ALA A 282 -1.35 16.94 -12.63
N ARG A 283 -0.86 18.10 -12.21
CA ARG A 283 0.48 18.25 -11.66
C ARG A 283 0.43 19.34 -10.60
N THR A 284 0.45 18.94 -9.34
CA THR A 284 1.32 19.47 -8.27
C THR A 284 0.88 18.85 -6.94
N ILE A 285 1.61 17.81 -6.49
CA ILE A 285 1.81 17.57 -5.06
C ILE A 285 3.09 18.33 -4.74
N LEU A 286 2.98 19.39 -3.94
CA LEU A 286 4.10 20.16 -3.42
C LEU A 286 4.87 19.27 -2.43
N SER A 287 6.03 18.78 -2.87
CA SER A 287 7.08 18.29 -1.97
C SER A 287 7.91 19.49 -1.54
N THR A 288 7.86 19.82 -0.26
CA THR A 288 8.86 20.67 0.40
C THR A 288 10.21 19.98 0.31
N LYS A 289 11.15 20.57 -0.44
CA LYS A 289 12.56 20.13 -0.44
C LYS A 289 13.24 20.54 0.88
N PRO A 290 14.12 19.71 1.46
CA PRO A 290 15.08 20.16 2.46
C PRO A 290 16.22 20.96 1.81
N ASP A 291 16.74 21.92 2.56
CA ASP A 291 17.86 22.79 2.21
C ASP A 291 19.11 22.03 1.75
N ALA A 292 19.80 22.61 0.76
CA ALA A 292 21.07 22.14 0.24
C ALA A 292 22.24 22.54 1.17
N PRO A 293 23.33 21.75 1.22
CA PRO A 293 24.51 22.08 2.02
C PRO A 293 25.45 23.08 1.33
N CYS A 294 26.22 23.77 2.17
CA CYS A 294 27.18 24.84 1.87
C CYS A 294 28.28 24.45 0.86
N SER A 295 28.69 25.44 0.05
CA SER A 295 29.88 25.39 -0.83
C SER A 295 31.18 25.65 -0.07
N PRO A 296 32.33 25.14 -0.56
CA PRO A 296 33.62 25.80 -0.44
C PRO A 296 34.17 26.27 -1.81
N GLY A 297 34.93 27.36 -1.77
CA GLY A 297 35.44 28.14 -2.91
C GLY A 297 36.65 27.55 -3.68
N PRO A 298 37.29 28.35 -4.56
CA PRO A 298 37.89 27.91 -5.83
C PRO A 298 39.41 27.67 -5.78
N GLY A 299 39.91 26.80 -6.68
CA GLY A 299 41.34 26.67 -6.95
C GLY A 299 41.69 25.77 -8.15
N CYS A 300 42.35 26.39 -9.13
CA CYS A 300 43.16 25.83 -10.23
C CYS A 300 42.48 25.37 -11.54
N SER A 301 42.96 26.00 -12.62
CA SER A 301 42.61 25.84 -14.05
C SER A 301 43.63 24.91 -14.78
N PRO A 302 43.69 24.84 -16.14
CA PRO A 302 43.04 23.79 -16.93
C PRO A 302 44.01 23.05 -17.88
N THR A 303 43.57 21.95 -18.51
CA THR A 303 44.02 21.58 -19.88
C THR A 303 43.06 20.57 -20.52
N GLY A 304 42.78 20.74 -21.81
CA GLY A 304 42.26 19.67 -22.69
C GLY A 304 40.95 19.98 -23.42
N SER A 305 41.02 20.73 -24.52
CA SER A 305 39.97 20.84 -25.54
C SER A 305 39.73 19.49 -26.24
N THR A 306 38.51 19.14 -26.64
CA THR A 306 38.09 19.21 -28.06
C THR A 306 36.56 19.21 -28.24
N ARG A 307 36.12 19.90 -29.31
CA ARG A 307 34.76 20.09 -29.81
C ARG A 307 34.07 18.79 -30.26
N GLY A 308 32.73 18.75 -30.18
CA GLY A 308 31.92 17.84 -30.99
C GLY A 308 30.42 17.84 -30.71
N SER A 309 29.66 18.64 -31.47
CA SER A 309 28.25 18.50 -31.87
C SER A 309 27.13 18.28 -30.83
N ARG A 310 26.21 19.26 -30.80
CA ARG A 310 24.84 19.15 -30.28
C ARG A 310 24.03 18.16 -31.13
N THR A 311 23.47 17.13 -30.48
CA THR A 311 22.29 16.42 -30.99
C THR A 311 21.30 16.26 -29.84
N SER A 312 20.16 16.92 -29.96
CA SER A 312 19.03 16.81 -29.05
C SER A 312 18.44 15.39 -29.14
N LEU A 313 18.59 14.60 -28.07
CA LEU A 313 17.85 13.36 -27.90
C LEU A 313 16.85 13.52 -26.76
N THR A 314 15.58 13.70 -27.14
CA THR A 314 14.44 13.57 -26.25
C THR A 314 14.34 12.10 -25.82
N VAL A 315 14.86 11.78 -24.64
CA VAL A 315 14.72 10.44 -24.05
C VAL A 315 13.37 10.37 -23.34
N THR A 316 12.38 9.78 -24.02
CA THR A 316 11.10 9.40 -23.41
C THR A 316 11.29 8.08 -22.66
N THR A 317 11.60 8.14 -21.37
CA THR A 317 11.73 6.94 -20.53
C THR A 317 10.34 6.38 -20.19
N THR A 318 9.81 5.48 -21.03
CA THR A 318 8.64 4.65 -20.67
C THR A 318 9.10 3.44 -19.88
N TRP A 319 8.86 3.42 -18.57
CA TRP A 319 9.00 2.22 -17.74
C TRP A 319 7.82 1.28 -18.00
N ARG A 320 8.08 0.12 -18.61
CA ARG A 320 7.10 -0.96 -18.78
C ARG A 320 7.23 -1.94 -17.62
N SER A 321 6.26 -1.98 -16.72
CA SER A 321 6.02 -3.14 -15.85
C SER A 321 5.20 -4.18 -16.62
N ARG A 322 5.88 -5.20 -17.18
CA ARG A 322 5.25 -6.42 -17.71
C ARG A 322 5.37 -7.54 -16.66
N PRO A 323 4.38 -8.44 -16.52
CA PRO A 323 4.59 -9.70 -15.79
C PRO A 323 5.66 -10.54 -16.53
N PRO A 324 6.58 -11.23 -15.83
CA PRO A 324 7.45 -12.19 -16.49
C PRO A 324 6.59 -13.34 -17.03
N GLY A 325 6.76 -13.63 -18.34
CA GLY A 325 6.02 -14.68 -19.03
C GLY A 325 6.28 -16.05 -18.42
N ARG A 326 5.23 -16.88 -18.38
CA ARG A 326 5.33 -18.32 -18.07
C ARG A 326 6.40 -18.96 -18.97
N SER A 327 7.51 -19.42 -18.39
CA SER A 327 8.32 -20.45 -19.03
C SER A 327 7.83 -21.82 -18.55
N THR A 328 7.28 -22.60 -19.48
CA THR A 328 7.17 -24.05 -19.34
C THR A 328 8.55 -24.62 -19.63
N SER A 329 9.28 -25.00 -18.58
CA SER A 329 10.39 -25.95 -18.72
C SER A 329 9.98 -27.24 -18.02
N THR A 330 9.70 -28.24 -18.83
CA THR A 330 9.55 -29.65 -18.46
C THR A 330 10.85 -30.13 -17.85
N TRP A 331 10.78 -30.51 -16.58
CA TRP A 331 11.84 -31.22 -15.88
C TRP A 331 11.76 -32.71 -16.27
N SER A 332 12.78 -33.22 -16.95
CA SER A 332 12.97 -34.67 -17.16
C SER A 332 13.90 -35.20 -16.06
N PRO A 333 13.60 -36.35 -15.42
CA PRO A 333 14.47 -36.93 -14.41
C PRO A 333 15.68 -37.64 -15.07
N PRO A 334 16.82 -37.75 -14.35
CA PRO A 334 18.00 -38.42 -14.88
C PRO A 334 17.81 -39.94 -14.91
N THR A 335 18.17 -40.53 -16.04
CA THR A 335 18.32 -41.97 -16.26
C THR A 335 19.51 -42.49 -15.47
N ASP A 336 19.27 -43.43 -14.54
CA ASP A 336 20.30 -44.20 -13.88
C ASP A 336 20.51 -45.52 -14.64
N SER A 337 21.70 -45.68 -15.22
CA SER A 337 22.15 -46.88 -15.90
C SER A 337 22.91 -47.75 -14.92
N ARG A 338 22.25 -48.78 -14.37
CA ARG A 338 22.96 -49.92 -13.79
C ARG A 338 22.29 -51.25 -14.14
N THR A 339 23.13 -52.09 -14.71
CA THR A 339 22.89 -53.41 -15.30
C THR A 339 22.74 -54.49 -14.25
N GLY A 340 21.83 -55.44 -14.51
CA GLY A 340 22.00 -56.87 -14.24
C GLY A 340 21.47 -57.43 -12.91
N ARG A 341 20.33 -58.13 -12.93
CA ARG A 341 20.24 -59.61 -13.06
C ARG A 341 18.80 -60.11 -12.85
N ARG A 342 18.48 -61.14 -13.64
CA ARG A 342 17.26 -61.96 -13.64
C ARG A 342 16.96 -62.63 -12.29
N ALA A 343 15.69 -62.85 -11.97
CA ALA A 343 15.08 -64.20 -11.89
C ALA A 343 13.57 -64.14 -11.64
N ARG A 344 12.88 -65.15 -12.17
CA ARG A 344 11.44 -65.40 -12.17
C ARG A 344 10.95 -65.88 -10.81
N ARG A 345 9.74 -65.48 -10.41
CA ARG A 345 8.57 -66.35 -10.20
C ARG A 345 7.34 -65.51 -9.92
#